data_AF-A0AA35XWF7-F1
#
_entry.id   AF-A0AA35XWF7-F1
#
_cell.length_a   1.000
_cell.length_b   1.000
_cell.length_c   1.000
_cell.angle_alpha   90.00
_cell.angle_beta   90.00
_cell.angle_gamma   90.00
#
_symmetry.space_group_name_H-M   'P 1'
#
loop_
_entity.id
_entity.type
_entity.pdbx_description
1 polymer ?
#
loop_
_entity_poly.entity_id
_entity_poly.type
_entity_poly.pdbx_seq_one_letter_code
_entity_poly.pdbx_strand_id
1 'polypeptide(L)'
;MSFIRHVRRFVRSVAPSVVFLGLTAYFGWNAVHGDHGIRAYHDQLKIRDQALQAQQDANEEQIVWRRRVASLNEHALDGDMLDERTRAMLNLARSGDIVIPYKADEKLY
;
A
#
# COMPACT_ATOMS: atom_id res chain seq x y z
N MET A 1 50.20 -55.09 4.34
CA MET A 1 49.96 -53.66 4.70
C MET A 1 50.42 -52.65 3.63
N SER A 2 50.12 -52.88 2.34
CA SER A 2 50.45 -51.95 1.24
C SER A 2 49.20 -51.26 0.66
N PHE A 3 48.10 -52.00 0.57
CA PHE A 3 46.80 -51.55 0.07
C PHE A 3 46.24 -50.34 0.85
N ILE A 4 46.24 -50.41 2.18
CA ILE A 4 45.81 -49.31 3.07
C ILE A 4 46.63 -48.03 2.83
N ARG A 5 47.93 -48.17 2.49
CA ARG A 5 48.82 -47.03 2.24
C ARG A 5 48.50 -46.33 0.92
N HIS A 6 48.12 -47.10 -0.11
CA HIS A 6 47.73 -46.57 -1.41
C HIS A 6 46.36 -45.88 -1.35
N VAL A 7 45.38 -46.50 -0.68
CA VAL A 7 44.07 -45.91 -0.43
C VAL A 7 44.20 -44.61 0.36
N ARG A 8 45.01 -44.57 1.43
CA ARG A 8 45.22 -43.35 2.22
C ARG A 8 45.84 -42.21 1.41
N ARG A 9 46.76 -42.52 0.49
CA ARG A 9 47.39 -41.51 -0.38
C ARG A 9 46.42 -40.99 -1.45
N PHE A 10 45.59 -41.85 -2.00
CA PHE A 10 44.55 -41.49 -2.97
C PHE A 10 43.46 -40.62 -2.34
N VAL A 11 42.92 -41.03 -1.19
CA VAL A 11 41.91 -40.24 -0.45
C VAL A 11 42.47 -38.88 -0.07
N ARG A 12 43.72 -38.78 0.43
CA ARG A 12 44.32 -37.47 0.78
C ARG A 12 44.52 -36.56 -0.43
N SER A 13 44.69 -37.13 -1.62
CA SER A 13 44.84 -36.39 -2.87
C SER A 13 43.50 -35.90 -3.44
N VAL A 14 42.45 -36.70 -3.33
CA VAL A 14 41.15 -36.44 -3.98
C VAL A 14 40.17 -35.73 -3.05
N ALA A 15 40.29 -35.94 -1.73
CA ALA A 15 39.41 -35.33 -0.74
C ALA A 15 39.30 -33.79 -0.84
N PRO A 16 40.39 -33.02 -1.02
CA PRO A 16 40.26 -31.56 -1.14
C PRO A 16 39.39 -31.18 -2.35
N SER A 17 39.64 -31.78 -3.51
CA SER A 17 38.91 -31.49 -4.74
C SER A 17 37.43 -31.81 -4.61
N VAL A 18 37.08 -32.97 -4.02
CA VAL A 18 35.67 -33.36 -3.82
C VAL A 18 34.97 -32.42 -2.84
N VAL A 19 35.65 -32.01 -1.76
CA VAL A 19 35.10 -31.05 -0.80
C VAL A 19 34.85 -29.70 -1.46
N PHE A 20 35.79 -29.17 -2.25
CA PHE A 20 35.60 -27.91 -2.98
C PHE A 20 34.47 -27.99 -4.01
N LEU A 21 34.32 -29.13 -4.69
CA LEU A 21 33.24 -29.35 -5.64
C LEU A 21 31.88 -29.39 -4.92
N GLY A 22 31.80 -30.08 -3.78
CA GLY A 22 30.61 -30.10 -2.93
C GLY A 22 30.25 -28.73 -2.36
N LEU A 23 31.23 -27.95 -1.91
CA LEU A 23 31.03 -26.57 -1.47
C LEU A 23 30.50 -25.69 -2.61
N THR A 24 31.10 -25.78 -3.79
CA THR A 24 30.64 -25.04 -4.98
C THR A 24 29.19 -25.39 -5.33
N ALA A 25 28.82 -26.67 -5.28
CA ALA A 25 27.44 -27.11 -5.53
C ALA A 25 26.47 -26.57 -4.46
N TYR A 26 26.87 -26.60 -3.18
CA TYR A 26 26.09 -26.06 -2.07
C TYR A 26 25.88 -24.55 -2.21
N PHE A 27 26.94 -23.79 -2.48
CA PHE A 27 26.86 -22.35 -2.70
C PHE A 27 26.05 -22.00 -3.96
N GLY A 28 26.20 -22.77 -5.05
CA GLY A 28 25.39 -22.60 -6.25
C GLY A 28 23.90 -22.81 -5.99
N TRP A 29 23.54 -23.85 -5.22
CA TRP A 29 22.16 -24.07 -4.78
C TRP A 29 21.64 -22.93 -3.91
N ASN A 30 22.43 -22.51 -2.91
CA ASN A 30 22.07 -21.45 -1.97
C ASN A 30 21.96 -20.07 -2.66
N ALA A 31 22.76 -19.79 -3.69
CA ALA A 31 22.65 -18.56 -4.47
C ALA A 31 21.30 -18.42 -5.19
N VAL A 32 20.64 -19.54 -5.51
CA VAL A 32 19.33 -19.55 -6.17
C VAL A 32 18.16 -19.66 -5.18
N HIS A 33 18.31 -20.50 -4.15
CA HIS A 33 17.23 -20.86 -3.21
C HIS A 33 17.37 -20.26 -1.82
N GLY A 34 18.50 -19.64 -1.50
CA GLY A 34 18.74 -19.03 -0.21
C GLY A 34 17.88 -17.79 0.00
N ASP A 35 17.77 -17.37 1.26
CA ASP A 35 16.98 -16.20 1.68
C ASP A 35 17.48 -14.88 1.06
N HIS A 36 18.71 -14.86 0.54
CA HIS A 36 19.31 -13.73 -0.16
C HIS A 36 19.62 -14.07 -1.63
N GLY A 37 19.06 -15.16 -2.13
CA GLY A 37 19.21 -15.59 -3.50
C GLY A 37 18.41 -14.72 -4.47
N ILE A 38 18.59 -14.98 -5.75
CA ILE A 38 17.97 -14.20 -6.83
C ILE A 38 16.44 -14.15 -6.71
N ARG A 39 15.81 -15.26 -6.29
CA ARG A 39 14.34 -15.34 -6.11
C ARG A 39 13.86 -14.44 -4.97
N ALA A 40 14.51 -14.52 -3.81
CA ALA A 40 14.17 -13.71 -2.65
C ALA A 40 14.33 -12.21 -2.95
N TYR A 41 15.37 -11.83 -3.70
CA TYR A 41 15.55 -10.46 -4.16
C TYR A 41 14.37 -9.98 -5.02
N HIS A 42 13.92 -10.77 -5.99
CA HIS A 42 12.76 -10.41 -6.82
C HIS A 42 11.46 -10.30 -6.02
N ASP A 43 11.22 -11.20 -5.08
CA ASP A 43 10.02 -11.16 -4.26
C ASP A 43 10.04 -9.98 -3.28
N GLN A 44 11.20 -9.65 -2.71
CA GLN A 44 11.36 -8.44 -1.91
C GLN A 44 11.11 -7.17 -2.72
N LEU A 45 11.56 -7.13 -3.98
CA LEU A 45 11.30 -6.02 -4.89
C LEU A 45 9.79 -5.85 -5.15
N LYS A 46 9.08 -6.95 -5.41
CA LYS A 46 7.62 -6.92 -5.59
C LYS A 46 6.90 -6.44 -4.33
N ILE A 47 7.27 -6.93 -3.15
CA ILE A 47 6.68 -6.51 -1.88
C ILE A 47 6.91 -5.02 -1.65
N ARG A 48 8.13 -4.53 -1.96
CA ARG A 48 8.45 -3.10 -1.87
C ARG A 48 7.56 -2.28 -2.81
N ASP A 49 7.42 -2.70 -4.06
CA ASP A 49 6.60 -1.98 -5.04
C ASP A 49 5.12 -1.98 -4.64
N GLN A 50 4.59 -3.10 -4.14
CA GLN A 50 3.24 -3.18 -3.57
C GLN A 50 3.06 -2.26 -2.36
N ALA A 51 4.04 -2.21 -1.46
CA ALA A 51 3.98 -1.33 -0.29
C ALA A 51 4.00 0.16 -0.70
N LEU A 52 4.77 0.52 -1.73
CA LEU A 52 4.78 1.89 -2.27
C LEU A 52 3.43 2.26 -2.90
N GLN A 53 2.83 1.36 -3.66
CA GLN A 53 1.48 1.57 -4.22
C GLN A 53 0.43 1.72 -3.12
N ALA A 54 0.40 0.81 -2.15
CA ALA A 54 -0.52 0.90 -1.02
C ALA A 54 -0.35 2.21 -0.22
N GLN A 55 0.88 2.70 -0.09
CA GLN A 55 1.14 3.99 0.56
C GLN A 55 0.59 5.17 -0.26
N GLN A 56 0.70 5.12 -1.59
CA GLN A 56 0.13 6.14 -2.47
C GLN A 56 -1.39 6.17 -2.38
N ASP A 57 -2.03 5.00 -2.49
CA ASP A 57 -3.49 4.86 -2.38
C ASP A 57 -4.00 5.38 -1.03
N ALA A 58 -3.34 5.00 0.07
CA ALA A 58 -3.69 5.45 1.40
C ALA A 58 -3.56 6.98 1.54
N ASN A 59 -2.52 7.59 0.94
CA ASN A 59 -2.34 9.04 0.98
C ASN A 59 -3.42 9.77 0.17
N GLU A 60 -3.79 9.26 -1.00
CA GLU A 60 -4.87 9.81 -1.81
C GLU A 60 -6.20 9.78 -1.07
N GLU A 61 -6.54 8.63 -0.48
CA GLU A 61 -7.72 8.48 0.35
C GLU A 61 -7.69 9.45 1.54
N GLN A 62 -6.55 9.56 2.22
CA GLN A 62 -6.39 10.46 3.35
C GLN A 62 -6.58 11.94 2.96
N ILE A 63 -6.17 12.35 1.75
CA ILE A 63 -6.41 13.71 1.25
C ILE A 63 -7.90 13.97 1.06
N VAL A 64 -8.63 13.02 0.46
CA VAL A 64 -10.08 13.16 0.26
C VAL A 64 -10.80 13.28 1.59
N TRP A 65 -10.48 12.41 2.56
CA TRP A 65 -11.07 12.47 3.89
C TRP A 65 -10.69 13.74 4.64
N ARG A 66 -9.44 14.19 4.54
CA ARG A 66 -9.03 15.47 5.14
C ARG A 66 -9.84 16.64 4.62
N ARG A 67 -10.13 16.69 3.31
CA ARG A 67 -11.01 17.74 2.74
C ARG A 67 -12.43 17.66 3.29
N ARG A 68 -13.00 16.45 3.37
CA ARG A 68 -14.35 16.24 3.94
C ARG A 68 -14.41 16.65 5.40
N VAL A 69 -13.46 16.19 6.22
CA VAL A 69 -13.40 16.56 7.64
C VAL A 69 -13.18 18.06 7.81
N ALA A 70 -12.32 18.68 7.01
CA ALA A 70 -12.14 20.12 7.03
C ALA A 70 -13.43 20.88 6.70
N SER A 71 -14.23 20.40 5.76
CA SER A 71 -15.54 21.01 5.42
C SER A 71 -16.61 20.82 6.51
N LEU A 72 -16.42 19.88 7.44
CA LEU A 72 -17.33 19.64 8.56
C LEU A 72 -16.96 20.45 9.82
N ASN A 73 -15.80 21.13 9.82
CA ASN A 73 -15.39 21.96 10.95
C ASN A 73 -16.27 23.22 11.00
N GLU A 74 -16.72 23.61 12.20
CA GLU A 74 -17.59 24.78 12.43
C GLU A 74 -17.04 26.08 11.83
N HIS A 75 -15.71 26.23 11.74
CA HIS A 75 -15.07 27.40 11.12
C HIS A 75 -15.18 27.43 9.59
N ALA A 76 -15.52 26.30 8.97
CA ALA A 76 -15.75 26.16 7.54
C ALA A 76 -17.25 26.05 7.19
N LEU A 77 -18.14 26.12 8.20
CA LEU A 77 -19.58 26.11 7.98
C LEU A 77 -19.99 27.46 7.39
N ASP A 78 -20.21 27.49 6.09
CA ASP A 78 -20.60 28.70 5.37
C ASP A 78 -21.99 29.17 5.82
N GLY A 79 -22.06 30.40 6.31
CA GLY A 79 -23.31 31.02 6.73
C GLY A 79 -24.33 31.11 5.60
N ASP A 80 -23.86 31.25 4.34
CA ASP A 80 -24.74 31.32 3.17
C ASP A 80 -25.39 29.96 2.88
N MET A 81 -24.63 28.86 3.01
CA MET A 81 -25.19 27.50 2.90
C MET A 81 -26.21 27.21 4.01
N LEU A 82 -25.95 27.72 5.22
CA LEU A 82 -26.90 27.57 6.33
C LEU A 82 -28.17 28.39 6.07
N ASP A 83 -28.06 29.62 5.57
CA ASP A 83 -29.21 30.46 5.20
C ASP A 83 -30.03 29.79 4.09
N GLU A 84 -29.39 29.30 3.02
CA GLU A 84 -30.05 28.56 1.94
C GLU A 84 -30.82 27.34 2.47
N ARG A 85 -30.18 26.51 3.30
CA ARG A 85 -30.83 25.33 3.89
C ARG A 85 -31.98 25.69 4.82
N THR A 86 -31.84 26.75 5.59
CA THR A 86 -32.89 27.21 6.50
C THR A 86 -34.10 27.73 5.72
N ARG A 87 -33.89 28.49 4.63
CA ARG A 87 -34.96 28.91 3.72
C ARG A 87 -35.63 27.73 3.04
N ALA A 88 -34.85 26.77 2.52
CA ALA A 88 -35.38 25.62 1.80
C ALA A 88 -36.16 24.65 2.70
N MET A 89 -35.70 24.40 3.93
CA MET A 89 -36.32 23.40 4.81
C MET A 89 -37.42 23.98 5.70
N LEU A 90 -37.27 25.23 6.15
CA LEU A 90 -38.19 25.84 7.12
C LEU A 90 -39.08 26.91 6.49
N ASN A 91 -38.95 27.21 5.19
CA ASN A 91 -39.57 28.36 4.54
C ASN A 91 -39.30 29.67 5.32
N LEU A 92 -38.10 29.78 5.91
CA LEU A 92 -37.70 30.96 6.67
C LEU A 92 -37.51 32.14 5.70
N ALA A 93 -38.07 33.30 6.03
CA ALA A 93 -37.87 34.55 5.29
C ALA A 93 -37.41 35.64 6.26
N ARG A 94 -36.50 36.52 5.83
CA ARG A 94 -36.06 37.66 6.65
C ARG A 94 -37.02 38.84 6.49
N SER A 95 -37.04 39.73 7.48
CA SER A 95 -37.80 40.99 7.38
C SER A 95 -37.35 41.79 6.15
N GLY A 96 -38.29 42.05 5.24
CA GLY A 96 -38.04 42.76 3.97
C GLY A 96 -37.97 41.85 2.74
N ASP A 97 -37.94 40.53 2.92
CA ASP A 97 -37.95 39.58 1.80
C ASP A 97 -39.36 39.49 1.18
N ILE A 98 -39.43 39.42 -0.15
CA ILE A 98 -40.69 39.18 -0.88
C ILE A 98 -40.90 37.67 -0.99
N VAL A 99 -41.98 37.17 -0.36
CA VAL A 99 -42.37 35.76 -0.43
C VAL A 99 -43.36 35.57 -1.57
N ILE A 100 -43.01 34.75 -2.55
CA ILE A 100 -43.89 34.38 -3.67
C ILE A 100 -44.34 32.93 -3.43
N PRO A 101 -45.60 32.70 -3.01
CA PRO A 101 -46.11 31.34 -2.86
C PRO A 101 -46.31 30.72 -4.24
N TYR A 102 -45.97 29.44 -4.37
CA TYR A 102 -46.28 28.67 -5.57
C TYR A 102 -47.79 28.45 -5.71
N LYS A 103 -48.26 28.27 -6.95
CA LYS A 103 -49.65 27.89 -7.19
C LYS A 103 -49.91 26.49 -6.62
N ALA A 104 -51.18 26.19 -6.32
CA ALA A 104 -51.58 24.92 -5.70
C ALA A 104 -51.16 23.67 -6.50
N ASP A 105 -50.87 23.81 -7.79
CA ASP A 105 -50.47 22.78 -8.74
C ASP A 105 -48.96 22.74 -9.05
N GLU A 106 -48.16 23.70 -8.55
CA GLU A 106 -46.70 23.72 -8.73
C GLU A 106 -45.99 23.61 -7.38
N LYS A 107 -45.15 22.59 -7.21
CA LYS A 107 -44.24 22.48 -6.07
C LYS A 107 -42.80 22.52 -6.56
N LEU A 108 -41.92 23.18 -5.81
CA LEU A 108 -40.49 22.88 -5.93
C LEU A 108 -40.26 21.54 -5.25
N TYR A 109 -40.01 20.52 -6.09
CA TYR A 109 -39.77 19.12 -5.75
C TYR A 109 -41.02 18.27 -5.46
#